data_AF-A0A1C5G4E2-F1
#
_entry.id   AF-A0A1C5G4E2-F1
#
_cell.length_a   1.000
_cell.length_b   1.000
_cell.length_c   1.000
_cell.angle_alpha   90.00
_cell.angle_beta   90.00
_cell.angle_gamma   90.00
#
_symmetry.space_group_name_H-M   'P 1'
#
loop_
_entity.id
_entity.type
_entity.pdbx_description
1 polymer ?
#
loop_
_entity_poly.entity_id
_entity_poly.type
_entity_poly.pdbx_seq_one_letter_code
_entity_poly.pdbx_strand_id
1 'polypeptide(L)'
;MTSKVWLTRDEDFRPGAELFRSDRLFVLWSYSATYGQLLLRADQSPGGGGRLPTTVEVLFNPVDAVRIEAAYRGLLIRCATEEEAARIRGGLSDDEHRSGNSRVLVLEGEGATGYVVTVNVGWCEGELSDLRPSLFNTFSPYLPMWPVKPLLGVGGELDMASPQEVAEAFLTGLPEGVRRERYRSVHLLTAVTEQDGRRRRDNLGVFLTEADAEEARRLVEPHVASCWVEPLPVVL
;
A
#
# COMPACT_ATOMS: atom_id res chain seq x y z
N MET A 1 -0.56 22.20 -5.71
CA MET A 1 -0.61 21.86 -7.15
C MET A 1 -0.02 20.47 -7.30
N THR A 2 -0.70 19.53 -7.96
CA THR A 2 -0.24 18.14 -8.05
C THR A 2 0.43 17.90 -9.40
N SER A 3 1.69 17.48 -9.40
CA SER A 3 2.39 17.05 -10.62
C SER A 3 2.31 15.53 -10.70
N LYS A 4 1.83 14.99 -11.83
CA LYS A 4 1.69 13.55 -12.04
C LYS A 4 2.28 13.16 -13.39
N VAL A 5 3.17 12.17 -13.37
CA VAL A 5 3.76 11.54 -14.56
C VAL A 5 3.42 10.05 -14.53
N TRP A 6 3.11 9.49 -15.70
CA TRP A 6 2.82 8.08 -15.86
C TRP A 6 3.44 7.59 -17.17
N LEU A 7 4.46 6.74 -17.09
CA LEU A 7 5.21 6.20 -18.21
C LEU A 7 4.73 4.77 -18.50
N THR A 8 4.38 4.52 -19.76
CA THR A 8 3.84 3.22 -20.20
C THR A 8 4.33 2.81 -21.57
N ARG A 9 4.88 3.75 -22.36
CA ARG A 9 5.22 3.50 -23.76
C ARG A 9 6.68 3.12 -23.87
N ASP A 10 7.00 2.27 -24.83
CA ASP A 10 8.37 1.77 -25.04
C ASP A 10 9.37 2.90 -25.29
N GLU A 11 8.93 3.98 -25.92
CA GLU A 11 9.72 5.19 -26.17
C GLU A 11 10.18 5.91 -24.89
N ASP A 12 9.45 5.73 -23.78
CA ASP A 12 9.76 6.29 -22.46
C ASP A 12 10.92 5.53 -21.80
N PHE A 13 11.21 4.29 -22.22
CA PHE A 13 12.11 3.36 -21.52
C PHE A 13 13.39 3.05 -22.31
N ARG A 14 14.13 4.10 -22.70
CA ARG A 14 15.42 3.92 -23.39
C ARG A 14 16.46 3.32 -22.43
N PRO A 15 17.18 2.25 -22.81
CA PRO A 15 18.19 1.63 -21.96
C PRO A 15 19.20 2.64 -21.39
N GLY A 16 19.47 2.56 -20.09
CA GLY A 16 20.35 3.49 -19.37
C GLY A 16 19.80 4.90 -19.12
N ALA A 17 18.62 5.26 -19.67
CA ALA A 17 18.06 6.58 -19.48
C ALA A 17 17.57 6.79 -18.03
N GLU A 18 17.85 7.97 -17.50
CA GLU A 18 17.29 8.45 -16.25
C GLU A 18 15.81 8.81 -16.43
N LEU A 19 14.95 8.23 -15.59
CA LEU A 19 13.51 8.49 -15.60
C LEU A 19 13.09 9.45 -14.49
N PHE A 20 13.71 9.31 -13.31
CA PHE A 20 13.35 10.06 -12.11
C PHE A 20 14.55 10.22 -11.19
N ARG A 21 14.72 11.41 -10.61
CA ARG A 21 15.70 11.70 -9.56
C ARG A 21 15.06 12.54 -8.47
N SER A 22 15.36 12.24 -7.21
CA SER A 22 14.98 13.06 -6.07
C SER A 22 15.92 12.84 -4.89
N ASP A 23 16.33 13.92 -4.24
CA ASP A 23 17.24 13.89 -3.08
C ASP A 23 16.54 13.45 -1.78
N ARG A 24 15.21 13.24 -1.82
CA ARG A 24 14.43 12.84 -0.64
C ARG A 24 14.71 11.41 -0.22
N LEU A 25 14.36 11.08 1.02
CA LEU A 25 14.35 9.71 1.52
C LEU A 25 13.06 9.01 1.05
N PHE A 26 13.20 8.01 0.20
CA PHE A 26 12.11 7.13 -0.21
C PHE A 26 12.12 5.88 0.62
N VAL A 27 10.97 5.52 1.19
CA VAL A 27 10.77 4.26 1.92
C VAL A 27 9.81 3.37 1.14
N LEU A 28 9.99 2.06 1.26
CA LEU A 28 8.99 1.09 0.83
C LEU A 28 7.72 1.29 1.66
N TRP A 29 6.65 1.78 1.03
CA TRP A 29 5.43 2.10 1.74
C TRP A 29 4.37 1.01 1.63
N SER A 30 4.18 0.46 0.43
CA SER A 30 3.18 -0.59 0.20
C SER A 30 3.59 -1.47 -0.95
N TYR A 31 3.26 -2.76 -0.82
CA TYR A 31 3.37 -3.76 -1.87
C TYR A 31 2.05 -4.53 -1.95
N SER A 32 1.44 -4.62 -3.12
CA SER A 32 0.24 -5.42 -3.38
C SER A 32 0.64 -6.64 -4.19
N ALA A 33 0.59 -7.81 -3.55
CA ALA A 33 0.93 -9.07 -4.22
C ALA A 33 -0.11 -9.45 -5.28
N THR A 34 -1.39 -9.19 -5.02
CA THR A 34 -2.50 -9.57 -5.92
C THR A 34 -2.52 -8.78 -7.23
N TYR A 35 -2.13 -7.49 -7.18
CA TYR A 35 -2.14 -6.61 -8.35
C TYR A 35 -0.74 -6.26 -8.85
N GLY A 36 0.31 -6.82 -8.24
CA GLY A 36 1.70 -6.51 -8.57
C GLY A 36 2.00 -5.02 -8.48
N GLN A 37 1.61 -4.35 -7.40
CA GLN A 37 1.84 -2.91 -7.26
C GLN A 37 2.89 -2.64 -6.19
N LEU A 38 3.85 -1.76 -6.48
CA LEU A 38 4.86 -1.33 -5.53
C LEU A 38 4.81 0.20 -5.38
N LEU A 39 4.72 0.68 -4.15
CA LEU A 39 4.68 2.11 -3.83
C LEU A 39 5.87 2.48 -2.95
N LEU A 40 6.70 3.39 -3.46
CA LEU A 40 7.70 4.10 -2.68
C LEU A 40 7.15 5.48 -2.30
N ARG A 41 7.43 5.94 -1.09
CA ARG A 41 6.97 7.23 -0.58
C ARG A 41 8.10 8.03 0.03
N ALA A 42 8.12 9.32 -0.27
CA ALA A 42 8.95 10.31 0.41
C ALA A 42 8.05 11.41 0.98
N ASP A 43 7.73 11.30 2.28
CA ASP A 43 7.00 12.31 3.04
C ASP A 43 7.69 12.70 4.35
N GLN A 44 8.89 12.16 4.63
CA GLN A 44 9.64 12.43 5.86
C GLN A 44 10.89 13.28 5.59
N SER A 45 11.20 14.18 6.53
CA SER A 45 12.44 14.95 6.51
C SER A 45 13.66 14.05 6.74
N PRO A 46 14.81 14.31 6.09
CA PRO A 46 16.05 13.60 6.38
C PRO A 46 16.39 13.73 7.88
N GLY A 47 16.47 12.62 8.60
CA GLY A 47 16.75 12.60 10.05
C GLY A 47 15.54 12.45 10.96
N GLY A 48 14.34 12.22 10.42
CA GLY A 48 13.15 11.83 11.20
C GLY A 48 12.46 12.99 11.93
N GLY A 49 12.86 14.25 11.68
CA GLY A 49 12.39 15.44 12.39
C GLY A 49 11.02 15.99 12.00
N GLY A 50 10.20 15.24 11.25
CA GLY A 50 8.84 15.65 10.87
C GLY A 50 8.51 15.46 9.39
N ARG A 51 7.22 15.65 9.07
CA ARG A 51 6.66 15.43 7.73
C ARG A 51 7.00 16.60 6.80
N LEU A 52 7.32 16.28 5.55
CA LEU A 52 7.52 17.26 4.48
C LEU A 52 6.17 17.89 4.08
N PRO A 53 6.18 19.17 3.61
CA PRO A 53 4.96 19.85 3.17
C PRO A 53 4.31 19.17 1.96
N THR A 54 5.10 18.49 1.12
CA THR A 54 4.60 17.68 0.00
C THR A 54 5.08 16.25 0.14
N THR A 55 4.24 15.31 -0.30
CA THR A 55 4.57 13.91 -0.46
C THR A 55 4.91 13.62 -1.91
N VAL A 56 6.00 12.88 -2.15
CA VAL A 56 6.28 12.27 -3.45
C VAL A 56 6.02 10.78 -3.35
N GLU A 57 5.21 10.26 -4.27
CA GLU A 57 4.97 8.83 -4.40
C GLU A 57 5.47 8.35 -5.76
N VAL A 58 6.12 7.19 -5.79
CA VAL A 58 6.47 6.46 -7.01
C VAL A 58 5.76 5.13 -6.99
N LEU A 59 4.94 4.88 -8.01
CA LEU A 59 4.16 3.66 -8.18
C LEU A 59 4.66 2.87 -9.40
N PHE A 60 4.96 1.60 -9.18
CA PHE A 60 5.27 0.62 -10.22
C PHE A 60 4.10 -0.35 -10.37
N ASN A 61 3.68 -0.64 -11.61
CA ASN A 61 2.50 -1.47 -11.88
C ASN A 61 2.42 -1.98 -13.33
N PRO A 62 2.12 -3.26 -13.57
CA PRO A 62 2.35 -4.40 -12.69
C PRO A 62 3.85 -4.64 -12.47
N VAL A 63 4.19 -5.25 -11.34
CA VAL A 63 5.54 -5.66 -10.93
C VAL A 63 5.62 -7.18 -11.02
N ASP A 64 6.55 -7.66 -11.84
CA ASP A 64 6.79 -9.10 -12.05
C ASP A 64 7.83 -9.62 -11.05
N ALA A 65 8.88 -8.82 -10.81
CA ALA A 65 9.96 -9.18 -9.89
C ALA A 65 10.59 -7.92 -9.27
N VAL A 66 11.15 -8.06 -8.08
CA VAL A 66 11.74 -6.93 -7.36
C VAL A 66 12.86 -7.37 -6.44
N ARG A 67 13.92 -6.57 -6.37
CA ARG A 67 14.89 -6.58 -5.27
C ARG A 67 15.06 -5.15 -4.81
N ILE A 68 14.57 -4.84 -3.63
CA ILE A 68 14.59 -3.48 -3.09
C ILE A 68 15.11 -3.46 -1.67
N GLU A 69 15.67 -2.32 -1.30
CA GLU A 69 15.99 -1.98 0.08
C GLU A 69 14.78 -1.33 0.75
N ALA A 70 14.76 -1.36 2.08
CA ALA A 70 13.69 -0.74 2.86
C ALA A 70 13.61 0.80 2.64
N ALA A 71 14.75 1.43 2.34
CA ALA A 71 14.83 2.86 2.08
C ALA A 71 15.95 3.24 1.10
N TYR A 72 15.73 4.33 0.36
CA TYR A 72 16.67 4.95 -0.56
C TYR A 72 16.80 6.44 -0.23
N ARG A 73 18.00 6.88 0.17
CA ARG A 73 18.32 8.30 0.25
C ARG A 73 18.88 8.75 -1.09
N GLY A 74 18.27 9.77 -1.70
CA GLY A 74 18.66 10.23 -3.03
C GLY A 74 18.27 9.24 -4.11
N LEU A 75 16.97 8.96 -4.25
CA LEU A 75 16.46 7.97 -5.20
C LEU A 75 16.67 8.42 -6.66
N LEU A 76 17.41 7.61 -7.41
CA LEU A 76 17.54 7.65 -8.84
C LEU A 76 16.89 6.39 -9.44
N ILE A 77 15.97 6.59 -10.37
CA ILE A 77 15.35 5.53 -11.16
C ILE A 77 15.79 5.70 -12.60
N ARG A 78 16.41 4.66 -13.13
CA ARG A 78 16.83 4.60 -14.53
C ARG A 78 16.43 3.29 -15.17
N CYS A 79 16.32 3.27 -16.48
CA CYS A 79 16.27 2.03 -17.23
C CYS A 79 17.60 1.28 -17.05
N ALA A 80 17.53 -0.02 -16.83
CA ALA A 80 18.70 -0.88 -16.91
C ALA A 80 19.35 -0.77 -18.30
N THR A 81 20.67 -0.92 -18.38
CA THR A 81 21.32 -1.18 -19.67
C THR A 81 20.87 -2.54 -20.21
N GLU A 82 21.15 -2.82 -21.49
CA GLU A 82 20.80 -4.12 -22.08
C GLU A 82 21.49 -5.28 -21.32
N GLU A 83 22.74 -5.09 -20.91
CA GLU A 83 23.52 -6.09 -20.16
C GLU A 83 23.00 -6.28 -18.74
N GLU A 84 22.63 -5.20 -18.05
CA GLU A 84 22.00 -5.28 -16.73
C GLU A 84 20.64 -5.98 -16.80
N ALA A 85 19.82 -5.61 -17.78
CA ALA A 85 18.51 -6.20 -17.98
C ALA A 85 18.61 -7.70 -18.32
N ALA A 86 19.56 -8.10 -19.16
CA ALA A 86 19.82 -9.50 -19.49
C ALA A 86 20.27 -10.29 -18.25
N ARG A 87 21.19 -9.74 -17.45
CA ARG A 87 21.64 -10.38 -16.19
C ARG A 87 20.51 -10.54 -15.19
N ILE A 88 19.71 -9.50 -14.96
CA ILE A 88 18.59 -9.54 -14.02
C ILE A 88 17.57 -10.58 -14.47
N ARG A 89 17.14 -10.55 -15.75
CA ARG A 89 16.20 -11.53 -16.29
C ARG A 89 16.73 -12.96 -16.28
N GLY A 90 18.03 -13.15 -16.49
CA GLY A 90 18.68 -14.46 -16.44
C GLY A 90 18.74 -15.05 -15.03
N GLY A 91 18.60 -14.22 -13.98
CA GLY A 91 18.56 -14.67 -12.59
C GLY A 91 17.16 -14.93 -12.03
N LEU A 92 16.10 -14.61 -12.79
CA LEU A 92 14.71 -14.86 -12.42
C LEU A 92 14.27 -16.25 -12.90
N SER A 93 13.41 -16.95 -12.14
CA SER A 93 12.93 -18.28 -12.54
C SER A 93 12.04 -18.19 -13.80
N ASP A 94 11.99 -19.29 -14.57
CA ASP A 94 11.17 -19.37 -15.79
C ASP A 94 9.66 -19.45 -15.50
N ASP A 95 9.26 -19.70 -14.24
CA ASP A 95 7.85 -19.82 -13.81
C ASP A 95 7.19 -18.46 -13.49
N GLU A 96 7.98 -17.38 -13.40
CA GLU A 96 7.43 -16.03 -13.26
C GLU A 96 6.70 -15.66 -14.55
N HIS A 97 5.39 -15.39 -14.46
CA HIS A 97 4.58 -14.92 -15.59
C HIS A 97 5.08 -13.56 -16.06
N ARG A 98 6.11 -13.56 -16.92
CA ARG A 98 6.68 -12.34 -17.49
C ARG A 98 5.66 -11.74 -18.43
N SER A 99 5.19 -10.54 -18.11
CA SER A 99 4.50 -9.75 -19.13
C SER A 99 5.53 -9.44 -20.22
N GLY A 100 5.22 -9.76 -21.48
CA GLY A 100 6.15 -9.53 -22.60
C GLY A 100 6.63 -8.08 -22.74
N ASN A 101 5.94 -7.15 -22.07
CA ASN A 101 6.23 -5.72 -22.08
C ASN A 101 6.95 -5.23 -20.80
N SER A 102 7.41 -6.13 -19.93
CA SER A 102 8.08 -5.72 -18.69
C SER A 102 9.49 -5.16 -18.92
N ARG A 103 9.77 -4.05 -18.26
CA ARG A 103 11.01 -3.28 -18.29
C ARG A 103 11.76 -3.51 -16.99
N VAL A 104 13.09 -3.51 -17.05
CA VAL A 104 13.92 -3.60 -15.85
C VAL A 104 14.36 -2.19 -15.48
N LEU A 105 13.91 -1.72 -14.33
CA LEU A 105 14.29 -0.43 -13.77
C LEU A 105 15.28 -0.65 -12.64
N VAL A 106 16.37 0.11 -12.63
CA VAL A 106 17.36 0.10 -11.55
C VAL A 106 17.05 1.25 -10.60
N LEU A 107 17.08 0.95 -9.31
CA LEU A 107 16.85 1.90 -8.23
C LEU A 107 18.18 2.11 -7.51
N GLU A 108 18.69 3.33 -7.54
CA GLU A 108 19.95 3.70 -6.92
C GLU A 108 19.69 4.74 -5.83
N GLY A 109 20.38 4.60 -4.71
CA GLY A 109 20.45 5.58 -3.64
C GLY A 109 21.81 5.50 -2.94
N GLU A 110 22.05 6.35 -1.94
CA GLU A 110 23.29 6.35 -1.17
C GLU A 110 23.57 4.96 -0.56
N GLY A 111 24.52 4.22 -1.16
CA GLY A 111 24.92 2.89 -0.71
C GLY A 111 23.90 1.76 -0.95
N ALA A 112 22.79 2.04 -1.63
CA ALA A 112 21.70 1.09 -1.88
C ALA A 112 21.45 0.92 -3.38
N THR A 113 21.32 -0.33 -3.84
CA THR A 113 20.99 -0.61 -5.25
C THR A 113 19.98 -1.75 -5.36
N GLY A 114 18.82 -1.45 -5.92
CA GLY A 114 17.76 -2.40 -6.20
C GLY A 114 17.38 -2.44 -7.68
N TYR A 115 16.41 -3.28 -7.99
CA TYR A 115 15.74 -3.30 -9.28
C TYR A 115 14.25 -3.62 -9.12
N VAL A 116 13.45 -3.13 -10.05
CA VAL A 116 12.04 -3.48 -10.22
C VAL A 116 11.82 -3.87 -11.67
N VAL A 117 11.23 -5.04 -11.89
CA VAL A 117 10.75 -5.46 -13.20
C VAL A 117 9.27 -5.11 -13.28
N THR A 118 8.93 -4.14 -14.13
CA THR A 118 7.56 -3.61 -14.20
C THR A 118 7.17 -3.21 -15.62
N VAL A 119 5.88 -3.17 -15.92
CA VAL A 119 5.38 -2.65 -17.19
C VAL A 119 5.30 -1.12 -17.18
N ASN A 120 4.86 -0.51 -16.06
CA ASN A 120 4.66 0.94 -15.98
C ASN A 120 5.26 1.49 -14.69
N VAL A 121 5.71 2.74 -14.76
CA VAL A 121 6.13 3.51 -13.59
C VAL A 121 5.55 4.91 -13.69
N GLY A 122 5.10 5.45 -12.56
CA GLY A 122 4.73 6.84 -12.50
C GLY A 122 4.98 7.42 -11.13
N TRP A 123 5.05 8.74 -11.08
CA TRP A 123 5.26 9.47 -9.84
C TRP A 123 4.30 10.64 -9.73
N CYS A 124 4.01 10.99 -8.49
CA CYS A 124 3.11 12.06 -8.15
C CYS A 124 3.69 12.85 -6.98
N GLU A 125 3.72 14.18 -7.10
CA GLU A 125 4.03 15.07 -5.98
C GLU A 125 2.82 15.94 -5.65
N GLY A 126 2.47 16.01 -4.37
CA GLY A 126 1.43 16.91 -3.89
C GLY A 126 1.23 16.86 -2.38
N GLU A 127 0.32 17.69 -1.89
CA GLU A 127 -0.14 17.65 -0.50
C GLU A 127 -1.02 16.41 -0.31
N LEU A 128 -0.62 15.55 0.63
CA LEU A 128 -1.33 14.33 0.97
C LEU A 128 -2.01 14.52 2.33
N SER A 129 -3.33 14.75 2.31
CA SER A 129 -4.13 14.82 3.54
C SER A 129 -3.94 13.57 4.41
N ASP A 130 -3.99 13.72 5.73
CA ASP A 130 -3.91 12.61 6.70
C ASP A 130 -5.01 11.57 6.52
N LEU A 131 -6.12 11.95 5.89
CA LEU A 131 -7.25 11.07 5.59
C LEU A 131 -7.10 10.32 4.27
N ARG A 132 -6.15 10.73 3.43
CA ARG A 132 -5.96 10.15 2.10
C ARG A 132 -4.81 9.15 2.14
N PRO A 133 -5.05 7.86 1.85
CA PRO A 133 -4.02 6.84 2.00
C PRO A 133 -2.94 6.90 0.92
N SER A 134 -3.20 7.46 -0.27
CA SER A 134 -2.22 7.64 -1.35
C SER A 134 -2.66 8.70 -2.37
N LEU A 135 -1.70 9.32 -3.06
CA LEU A 135 -1.95 10.16 -4.22
C LEU A 135 -2.45 9.35 -5.43
N PHE A 136 -2.16 8.05 -5.50
CA PHE A 136 -2.62 7.14 -6.56
C PHE A 136 -3.95 6.43 -6.24
N ASN A 137 -4.32 6.29 -4.96
CA ASN A 137 -5.59 5.71 -4.55
C ASN A 137 -6.49 6.75 -3.86
N THR A 138 -7.34 7.40 -4.65
CA THR A 138 -8.29 8.44 -4.20
C THR A 138 -9.73 7.98 -4.32
N PHE A 139 -10.64 8.67 -3.64
CA PHE A 139 -12.08 8.50 -3.82
C PHE A 139 -12.47 8.62 -5.30
N SER A 140 -13.27 7.66 -5.76
CA SER A 140 -13.85 7.66 -7.11
C SER A 140 -15.37 7.74 -7.00
N PRO A 141 -16.04 8.69 -7.67
CA PRO A 141 -17.50 8.77 -7.64
C PRO A 141 -18.17 7.55 -8.28
N TYR A 142 -17.46 6.82 -9.15
CA TYR A 142 -17.96 5.61 -9.81
C TYR A 142 -17.81 4.35 -8.95
N LEU A 143 -17.03 4.43 -7.88
CA LEU A 143 -16.87 3.36 -6.90
C LEU A 143 -16.80 4.00 -5.51
N PRO A 144 -17.97 4.36 -4.92
CA PRO A 144 -18.05 5.24 -3.75
C PRO A 144 -17.68 4.51 -2.44
N MET A 145 -16.56 3.79 -2.46
CA MET A 145 -15.91 3.23 -1.29
C MET A 145 -14.79 4.18 -0.87
N TRP A 146 -14.71 4.45 0.43
CA TRP A 146 -13.58 5.20 0.97
C TRP A 146 -12.28 4.40 0.73
N PRO A 147 -11.22 5.00 0.14
CA PRO A 147 -9.96 4.30 -0.03
C PRO A 147 -9.30 4.13 1.34
N VAL A 148 -9.05 2.87 1.72
CA VAL A 148 -8.54 2.51 3.06
C VAL A 148 -7.14 1.91 3.02
N LYS A 149 -6.67 1.58 1.81
CA LYS A 149 -5.32 1.08 1.55
C LYS A 149 -4.60 2.03 0.60
N PRO A 150 -3.26 2.14 0.66
CA PRO A 150 -2.49 2.92 -0.31
C PRO A 150 -2.61 2.38 -1.74
N LEU A 151 -2.75 1.06 -1.90
CA LEU A 151 -2.84 0.34 -3.18
C LEU A 151 -4.07 -0.56 -3.24
N LEU A 152 -4.47 -0.96 -4.45
CA LEU A 152 -5.55 -1.93 -4.65
C LEU A 152 -5.07 -3.35 -4.35
N GLY A 153 -5.94 -4.18 -3.75
CA GLY A 153 -5.68 -5.59 -3.48
C GLY A 153 -5.24 -5.93 -2.04
N VAL A 154 -4.64 -7.13 -1.91
CA VAL A 154 -4.06 -7.60 -0.66
C VAL A 154 -2.65 -7.02 -0.53
N GLY A 155 -2.48 -6.12 0.44
CA GLY A 155 -1.20 -5.50 0.73
C GLY A 155 -0.33 -6.41 1.59
N GLY A 156 0.99 -6.22 1.55
CA GLY A 156 1.96 -6.97 2.37
C GLY A 156 2.02 -6.55 3.84
N GLU A 157 1.02 -5.82 4.35
CA GLU A 157 0.84 -5.48 5.77
C GLU A 157 2.00 -4.72 6.45
N LEU A 158 2.94 -4.18 5.68
CA LEU A 158 4.18 -3.53 6.16
C LEU A 158 3.97 -2.29 7.05
N ASP A 159 2.74 -1.78 7.16
CA ASP A 159 2.44 -0.49 7.77
C ASP A 159 1.14 -0.54 8.60
N MET A 160 0.96 -1.61 9.39
CA MET A 160 -0.16 -1.75 10.32
C MET A 160 0.27 -1.45 11.76
N ALA A 161 -0.56 -0.72 12.48
CA ALA A 161 -0.43 -0.53 13.93
C ALA A 161 -0.84 -1.81 14.68
N SER A 162 -0.16 -2.09 15.77
CA SER A 162 -0.54 -3.13 16.73
C SER A 162 -1.88 -2.79 17.41
N PRO A 163 -2.61 -3.78 17.95
CA PRO A 163 -3.83 -3.53 18.71
C PRO A 163 -3.65 -2.54 19.87
N GLN A 164 -2.47 -2.56 20.51
CA GLN A 164 -2.11 -1.64 21.58
C GLN A 164 -1.99 -0.20 21.08
N GLU A 165 -1.31 0.02 19.95
CA GLU A 165 -1.22 1.34 19.32
C GLU A 165 -2.60 1.85 18.88
N VAL A 166 -3.49 0.96 18.40
CA VAL A 166 -4.88 1.32 18.08
C VAL A 166 -5.66 1.73 19.32
N ALA A 167 -5.58 0.93 20.40
CA ALA A 167 -6.23 1.26 21.67
C ALA A 167 -5.74 2.59 22.24
N GLU A 168 -4.43 2.82 22.24
CA GLU A 168 -3.82 4.07 22.70
C GLU A 168 -4.32 5.25 21.86
N ALA A 169 -4.28 5.14 20.54
CA ALA A 169 -4.78 6.19 19.64
C ALA A 169 -6.27 6.53 19.89
N PHE A 170 -7.12 5.55 20.20
CA PHE A 170 -8.51 5.78 20.59
C PHE A 170 -8.64 6.54 21.91
N LEU A 171 -7.78 6.25 22.88
CA LEU A 171 -7.86 6.81 24.23
C LEU A 171 -7.24 8.21 24.32
N THR A 172 -6.13 8.44 23.62
CA THR A 172 -5.33 9.67 23.75
C THR A 172 -5.43 10.58 22.52
N GLY A 173 -6.08 10.12 21.45
CA GLY A 173 -5.98 10.73 20.13
C GLY A 173 -4.68 10.36 19.41
N LEU A 174 -4.65 10.58 18.10
CA LEU A 174 -3.46 10.35 17.29
C LEU A 174 -2.45 11.50 17.46
N PRO A 175 -1.15 11.20 17.63
CA PRO A 175 -0.10 12.22 17.61
C PRO A 175 -0.08 12.97 16.28
N GLU A 176 0.30 14.24 16.32
CA GLU A 176 0.40 15.06 15.12
C GLU A 176 1.43 14.47 14.13
N GLY A 177 1.07 14.42 12.85
CA GLY A 177 1.91 13.85 11.79
C GLY A 177 1.85 12.33 11.66
N VAL A 178 1.07 11.63 12.50
CA VAL A 178 0.86 10.18 12.38
C VAL A 178 -0.21 9.86 11.33
N ARG A 179 0.10 8.89 10.47
CA ARG A 179 -0.76 8.44 9.37
C ARG A 179 -1.93 7.61 9.89
N ARG A 180 -3.16 8.09 9.65
CA ARG A 180 -4.41 7.43 10.05
C ARG A 180 -4.59 6.08 9.38
N GLU A 181 -4.08 5.94 8.16
CA GLU A 181 -4.13 4.66 7.47
C GLU A 181 -3.30 3.58 8.16
N ARG A 182 -2.57 3.77 9.26
CA ARG A 182 -1.90 2.66 9.98
C ARG A 182 -2.84 1.96 10.96
N TYR A 183 -3.88 2.65 11.41
CA TYR A 183 -4.80 2.23 12.46
C TYR A 183 -6.02 1.53 11.84
N ARG A 184 -5.72 0.53 11.00
CA ARG A 184 -6.52 0.20 9.81
C ARG A 184 -7.85 -0.47 10.05
N SER A 185 -8.08 -1.14 11.17
CA SER A 185 -9.32 -1.90 11.28
C SER A 185 -9.72 -2.29 12.69
N VAL A 186 -11.02 -2.25 12.93
CA VAL A 186 -11.70 -2.99 13.99
C VAL A 186 -12.39 -4.19 13.37
N HIS A 187 -12.67 -5.21 14.16
CA HIS A 187 -13.35 -6.42 13.74
C HIS A 187 -14.82 -6.30 14.14
N LEU A 188 -15.71 -6.17 13.17
CA LEU A 188 -17.15 -6.13 13.40
C LEU A 188 -17.72 -7.54 13.33
N LEU A 189 -18.31 -8.01 14.42
CA LEU A 189 -19.12 -9.21 14.42
C LEU A 189 -20.53 -8.87 13.94
N THR A 190 -20.93 -9.45 12.82
CA THR A 190 -22.29 -9.37 12.30
C THR A 190 -22.98 -10.71 12.49
N ALA A 191 -24.27 -10.69 12.86
CA ALA A 191 -25.11 -11.88 12.82
C ALA A 191 -26.41 -11.63 12.07
N VAL A 192 -26.96 -12.71 11.52
CA VAL A 192 -28.31 -12.77 10.96
C VAL A 192 -29.19 -13.53 11.93
N THR A 193 -30.16 -12.84 12.50
CA THR A 193 -31.20 -13.44 13.34
C THR A 193 -32.45 -13.70 12.50
N GLU A 194 -33.19 -14.76 12.82
CA GLU A 194 -34.47 -15.07 12.19
C GLU A 194 -35.57 -15.02 13.27
N GLN A 195 -36.50 -14.08 13.12
CA GLN A 195 -37.62 -13.89 14.03
C GLN A 195 -38.90 -13.71 13.20
N ASP A 196 -39.94 -14.49 13.51
CA ASP A 196 -41.24 -14.44 12.82
C ASP A 196 -41.13 -14.57 11.28
N GLY A 197 -40.21 -15.42 10.81
CA GLY A 197 -39.94 -15.64 9.39
C GLY A 197 -39.23 -14.48 8.68
N ARG A 198 -38.77 -13.47 9.43
CA ARG A 198 -37.98 -12.35 8.90
C ARG A 198 -36.53 -12.50 9.31
N ARG A 199 -35.63 -12.33 8.34
CA ARG A 199 -34.18 -12.25 8.58
C ARG A 199 -33.76 -10.82 8.79
N ARG A 200 -32.99 -10.58 9.84
CA ARG A 200 -32.43 -9.27 10.16
C ARG A 200 -30.92 -9.39 10.33
N ARG A 201 -30.17 -8.47 9.72
CA ARG A 201 -28.72 -8.31 9.93
C ARG A 201 -28.51 -7.34 11.09
N ASP A 202 -27.79 -7.77 12.12
CA ASP A 202 -27.44 -6.97 13.29
C ASP A 202 -25.92 -6.97 13.52
N ASN A 203 -25.38 -5.80 13.85
CA ASN A 203 -23.98 -5.63 14.24
C ASN A 203 -23.89 -5.88 15.75
N LEU A 204 -23.30 -7.00 16.16
CA LEU A 204 -23.32 -7.46 17.55
C LEU A 204 -22.20 -6.89 18.42
N GLY A 205 -21.05 -6.58 17.82
CA GLY A 205 -19.90 -6.07 18.57
C GLY A 205 -18.77 -5.62 17.66
N VAL A 206 -17.94 -4.71 18.19
CA VAL A 206 -16.74 -4.19 17.55
C VAL A 206 -15.55 -4.55 18.44
N PHE A 207 -14.55 -5.22 17.88
CA PHE A 207 -13.39 -5.73 18.60
C PHE A 207 -12.09 -5.17 18.03
N LEU A 208 -11.09 -5.00 18.88
CA LEU A 208 -9.77 -4.52 18.44
C LEU A 208 -8.94 -5.65 17.82
N THR A 209 -9.12 -6.89 18.26
CA THR A 209 -8.37 -8.05 17.77
C THR A 209 -9.29 -9.04 17.06
N GLU A 210 -8.73 -9.76 16.08
CA GLU A 210 -9.43 -10.87 15.41
C GLU A 210 -9.74 -11.99 16.39
N ALA A 211 -8.82 -12.30 17.30
CA ALA A 211 -8.97 -13.37 18.28
C ALA A 211 -10.20 -13.15 19.20
N ASP A 212 -10.40 -11.93 19.68
CA ASP A 212 -11.58 -11.59 20.51
C ASP A 212 -12.87 -11.65 19.69
N ALA A 213 -12.84 -11.19 18.44
CA ALA A 213 -13.98 -11.25 17.54
C ALA A 213 -14.38 -12.69 17.20
N GLU A 214 -13.40 -13.57 16.99
CA GLU A 214 -13.59 -14.99 16.71
C GLU A 214 -14.06 -15.78 17.94
N GLU A 215 -13.60 -15.42 19.14
CA GLU A 215 -14.16 -15.95 20.40
C GLU A 215 -15.63 -15.54 20.54
N ALA A 216 -15.95 -14.26 20.35
CA ALA A 216 -17.34 -13.79 20.37
C ALA A 216 -18.21 -14.46 19.30
N ARG A 217 -17.68 -14.66 18.08
CA ARG A 217 -18.37 -15.38 17.00
C ARG A 217 -18.73 -16.80 17.43
N ARG A 218 -17.79 -17.54 18.01
CA ARG A 218 -18.02 -18.92 18.49
C ARG A 218 -19.11 -18.99 19.57
N LEU A 219 -19.21 -17.98 20.42
CA LEU A 219 -20.27 -17.89 21.44
C LEU A 219 -21.66 -17.59 20.83
N VAL A 220 -21.70 -16.83 19.73
CA VAL A 220 -22.94 -16.40 19.07
C VAL A 220 -23.46 -17.42 18.07
N GLU A 221 -22.57 -18.11 17.35
CA GLU A 221 -22.88 -19.03 16.25
C GLU A 221 -24.00 -20.05 16.55
N PRO A 222 -24.10 -20.66 17.74
CA PRO A 222 -25.19 -21.59 18.07
C PRO A 222 -26.59 -20.94 18.17
N HIS A 223 -26.69 -19.62 18.23
CA HIS A 223 -27.91 -18.88 18.56
C HIS A 223 -28.49 -18.08 17.39
N VAL A 224 -27.83 -18.09 16.23
CA VAL A 224 -28.18 -17.25 15.08
C VAL A 224 -28.22 -18.07 13.79
N ALA A 225 -28.87 -17.55 12.75
CA ALA A 225 -28.94 -18.24 11.47
C ALA A 225 -27.59 -18.25 10.74
N SER A 226 -26.81 -17.17 10.89
CA SER A 226 -25.41 -17.10 10.50
C SER A 226 -24.71 -15.93 11.21
N CYS A 227 -23.39 -15.99 11.32
CA CYS A 227 -22.58 -14.86 11.76
C CYS A 227 -21.20 -14.89 11.11
N TRP A 228 -20.57 -13.73 10.99
CA TRP A 228 -19.22 -13.58 10.46
C TRP A 228 -18.55 -12.36 11.08
N VAL A 229 -17.22 -12.39 11.09
CA VAL A 229 -16.39 -11.25 11.44
C VAL A 229 -15.95 -10.57 10.16
N GLU A 230 -16.16 -9.26 10.07
CA GLU A 230 -15.64 -8.44 8.97
C GLU A 230 -14.67 -7.38 9.52
N PRO A 231 -13.45 -7.25 8.97
CA PRO A 231 -12.58 -6.14 9.31
C PRO A 231 -13.14 -4.84 8.70
N LEU A 232 -13.42 -3.86 9.55
CA LEU A 232 -13.89 -2.55 9.15
C LEU A 232 -12.83 -1.49 9.36
N PRO A 233 -12.58 -0.62 8.37
CA PRO A 233 -11.66 0.47 8.51
C PRO A 233 -12.22 1.55 9.44
N VAL A 234 -11.39 1.96 10.39
CA VAL A 234 -11.70 3.07 11.30
C VAL A 234 -10.93 4.31 10.84
N VAL A 235 -11.65 5.41 10.72
CA VAL A 235 -11.06 6.73 10.58
C VAL A 235 -11.10 7.36 11.97
N LEU A 236 -10.00 7.22 12.71
CA LEU A 236 -9.71 7.97 13.94
C LEU A 236 -9.34 9.40 13.56
#